data_AF-Q5VI84-F1
#
_entry.id   AF-Q5VI84-F1
#
_cell.length_a   1.000
_cell.length_b   1.000
_cell.length_c   1.000
_cell.angle_alpha   90.00
_cell.angle_beta   90.00
_cell.angle_gamma   90.00
#
_symmetry.space_group_name_H-M   'P 1'
#
loop_
_entity.id
_entity.type
_entity.pdbx_description
1 polymer ?
#
loop_
_entity_poly.entity_id
_entity_poly.type
_entity_poly.pdbx_seq_one_letter_code
_entity_poly.pdbx_strand_id
1 'polypeptide(L)'
;MAMSLCPLLLVFVLGLGLTPPSLAQDDSRYRQFLTKHYDANPRGRNDRYCESMMVRRHLTTPCKDTNTFIHGSKSSIKAICGNKNGNPYGETLRISKTRFQVTTCKHAGGSPRPPCRYRATPGFRSIVIACENGLPVHFDESFFRP
;
A
#
# COMPACT_ATOMS: atom_id res chain seq x y z
N MET A 1 -8.35 3.20 59.08
CA MET A 1 -9.30 2.36 58.33
C MET A 1 -10.34 3.26 57.67
N ALA A 2 -10.68 2.93 56.42
CA ALA A 2 -11.84 3.29 55.58
C ALA A 2 -12.44 4.72 55.70
N MET A 3 -12.25 5.61 54.71
CA MET A 3 -12.89 5.66 53.37
C MET A 3 -14.43 5.77 53.41
N SER A 4 -14.90 7.01 53.29
CA SER A 4 -16.20 7.38 52.72
C SER A 4 -16.21 7.05 51.24
N LEU A 5 -17.30 6.51 50.71
CA LEU A 5 -17.69 6.71 49.31
C LEU A 5 -19.19 6.50 49.14
N CYS A 6 -19.87 7.50 48.59
CA CYS A 6 -20.87 7.37 47.53
C CYS A 6 -21.35 8.78 47.14
N PRO A 7 -21.98 9.01 45.98
CA PRO A 7 -22.31 8.03 44.96
C PRO A 7 -22.09 8.50 43.50
N LEU A 8 -21.74 7.51 42.70
CA LEU A 8 -21.82 7.48 41.24
C LEU A 8 -23.29 7.50 40.80
N LEU A 9 -23.76 8.49 40.02
CA LEU A 9 -25.09 8.39 39.41
C LEU A 9 -25.38 9.17 38.11
N LEU A 10 -24.43 9.89 37.49
CA LEU A 10 -24.82 10.96 36.54
C LEU A 10 -24.38 10.87 35.08
N VAL A 11 -23.74 9.80 34.59
CA VAL A 11 -23.19 9.85 33.22
C VAL A 11 -23.59 8.64 32.37
N PHE A 12 -24.89 8.55 32.05
CA PHE A 12 -25.47 7.51 31.18
C PHE A 12 -25.91 8.04 29.78
N VAL A 13 -25.45 9.22 29.33
CA VAL A 13 -26.11 9.93 28.18
C VAL A 13 -25.23 10.19 26.93
N LEU A 14 -23.97 9.75 26.85
CA LEU A 14 -23.10 10.07 25.68
C LEU A 14 -22.69 8.85 24.85
N GLY A 15 -23.64 7.95 24.56
CA GLY A 15 -23.40 6.64 23.93
C GLY A 15 -23.59 6.54 22.40
N LEU A 16 -23.89 7.63 21.66
CA LEU A 16 -24.21 7.57 20.23
C LEU A 16 -23.43 8.62 19.43
N GLY A 17 -22.39 8.22 18.68
CA GLY A 17 -21.91 9.02 17.53
C GLY A 17 -20.42 9.09 17.21
N LEU A 18 -19.51 8.47 17.97
CA LEU A 18 -18.06 8.65 17.78
C LEU A 18 -17.39 7.41 17.16
N THR A 19 -17.67 7.06 15.90
CA THR A 19 -16.69 6.31 15.10
C THR A 19 -15.72 7.32 14.47
N PRO A 20 -14.43 7.28 14.80
CA PRO A 20 -13.49 8.30 14.36
C PRO A 20 -13.28 8.23 12.83
N PRO A 21 -13.36 9.37 12.11
CA PRO A 21 -13.24 9.43 10.65
C PRO A 21 -11.89 8.91 10.11
N SER A 22 -10.86 8.82 10.97
CA SER A 22 -9.55 8.30 10.62
C SER A 22 -9.58 6.85 10.12
N LEU A 23 -10.40 5.97 10.70
CA LEU A 23 -10.44 4.57 10.29
C LEU A 23 -11.03 4.40 8.88
N ALA A 24 -12.02 5.23 8.53
CA ALA A 24 -12.61 5.24 7.20
C ALA A 24 -11.64 5.80 6.14
N GLN A 25 -10.89 6.85 6.48
CA GLN A 25 -9.88 7.43 5.60
C GLN A 25 -8.77 6.41 5.29
N ASP A 26 -8.29 5.68 6.30
CA ASP A 26 -7.22 4.71 6.13
C ASP A 26 -7.63 3.52 5.26
N ASP A 27 -8.88 3.05 5.37
CA ASP A 27 -9.39 2.01 4.49
C ASP A 27 -9.41 2.49 3.03
N SER A 28 -9.77 3.74 2.77
CA SER A 28 -9.77 4.31 1.41
C SER A 28 -8.36 4.35 0.79
N ARG A 29 -7.35 4.77 1.57
CA ARG A 29 -5.95 4.85 1.12
C ARG A 29 -5.34 3.47 0.95
N TYR A 30 -5.65 2.54 1.85
CA TYR A 30 -5.27 1.14 1.71
C TYR A 30 -5.85 0.50 0.44
N ARG A 31 -7.13 0.74 0.13
CA ARG A 31 -7.74 0.29 -1.12
C ARG A 31 -7.03 0.88 -2.35
N GLN A 32 -6.71 2.18 -2.33
CA GLN A 32 -5.94 2.81 -3.40
C GLN A 32 -4.54 2.19 -3.56
N PHE A 33 -3.84 1.91 -2.45
CA PHE A 33 -2.55 1.22 -2.47
C PHE A 33 -2.68 -0.14 -3.16
N LEU A 34 -3.68 -0.95 -2.79
CA LEU A 34 -3.91 -2.26 -3.42
C LEU A 34 -4.23 -2.13 -4.92
N THR A 35 -5.09 -1.19 -5.29
CA THR A 35 -5.43 -0.94 -6.70
C THR A 35 -4.18 -0.61 -7.52
N LYS A 36 -3.27 0.20 -6.98
CA LYS A 36 -2.06 0.64 -7.70
C LYS A 36 -0.93 -0.38 -7.67
N HIS A 37 -0.77 -1.11 -6.56
CA HIS A 37 0.47 -1.83 -6.28
C HIS A 37 0.30 -3.32 -5.95
N TYR A 38 -0.90 -3.89 -5.97
CA TYR A 38 -1.10 -5.30 -5.63
C TYR A 38 -1.68 -6.12 -6.77
N ASP A 39 -1.07 -7.26 -7.07
CA ASP A 39 -1.62 -8.28 -7.96
C ASP A 39 -1.23 -9.67 -7.46
N ALA A 40 -2.21 -10.42 -6.92
CA ALA A 40 -1.96 -11.65 -6.16
C ALA A 40 -1.20 -12.70 -6.97
N ASN A 41 -1.68 -12.98 -8.19
CA ASN A 41 -1.26 -14.09 -9.03
C ASN A 41 -1.06 -13.61 -10.48
N PRO A 42 0.08 -12.94 -10.77
CA PRO A 42 0.33 -12.39 -12.10
C PRO A 42 0.51 -13.52 -13.12
N ARG A 43 0.14 -13.26 -14.38
CA ARG A 43 0.45 -14.14 -15.52
C ARG A 43 1.50 -13.47 -16.41
N GLY A 44 2.59 -14.18 -16.70
CA GLY A 44 3.64 -13.76 -17.62
C GLY A 44 4.67 -12.76 -17.06
N ARG A 45 4.25 -11.74 -16.29
CA ARG A 45 5.14 -10.69 -15.72
C ARG A 45 6.07 -10.04 -16.78
N ASN A 46 5.57 -9.88 -18.00
CA ASN A 46 6.27 -9.34 -19.17
C ASN A 46 5.67 -7.99 -19.62
N ASP A 47 6.17 -7.40 -20.72
CA ASP A 47 5.71 -6.09 -21.22
C ASP A 47 4.19 -6.05 -21.44
N ARG A 48 3.60 -7.12 -22.01
CA ARG A 48 2.14 -7.25 -22.19
C ARG A 48 1.38 -7.28 -20.85
N TYR A 49 1.93 -7.94 -19.83
CA TYR A 49 1.39 -7.89 -18.47
C TYR A 49 1.34 -6.44 -17.97
N CYS A 50 2.43 -5.70 -18.09
CA CYS A 50 2.48 -4.30 -17.66
C CYS A 50 1.48 -3.43 -18.43
N GLU A 51 1.45 -3.50 -19.76
CA GLU A 51 0.48 -2.73 -20.57
C GLU A 51 -0.97 -3.01 -20.14
N SER A 52 -1.34 -4.28 -19.99
CA SER A 52 -2.72 -4.66 -19.61
C SER A 52 -3.07 -4.28 -18.17
N MET A 53 -2.13 -4.44 -17.23
CA MET A 53 -2.36 -4.13 -15.82
C MET A 53 -2.43 -2.63 -15.58
N MET A 54 -1.56 -1.85 -16.21
CA MET A 54 -1.59 -0.39 -16.08
C MET A 54 -2.92 0.19 -16.56
N VAL A 55 -3.50 -0.33 -17.65
CA VAL A 55 -4.85 0.03 -18.10
C VAL A 55 -5.91 -0.39 -17.08
N ARG A 56 -5.90 -1.66 -16.65
CA ARG A 56 -6.87 -2.21 -15.69
C ARG A 56 -6.90 -1.43 -14.37
N ARG A 57 -5.77 -0.88 -13.95
CA ARG A 57 -5.63 -0.11 -12.70
C ARG A 57 -5.76 1.41 -12.91
N HIS A 58 -6.14 1.85 -14.10
CA HIS A 58 -6.36 3.26 -14.46
C HIS A 58 -5.11 4.14 -14.24
N LEU A 59 -3.95 3.63 -14.66
CA LEU A 59 -2.63 4.30 -14.52
C LEU A 59 -2.08 4.79 -15.87
N THR A 60 -2.97 5.06 -16.82
CA THR A 60 -2.62 5.40 -18.22
C THR A 60 -3.11 6.78 -18.65
N THR A 61 -3.80 7.54 -17.79
CA THR A 61 -4.31 8.88 -18.12
C THR A 61 -3.88 9.90 -17.05
N PRO A 62 -2.66 10.45 -17.11
CA PRO A 62 -1.60 10.18 -18.10
C PRO A 62 -0.86 8.86 -17.85
N CYS A 63 0.00 8.45 -18.80
CA CYS A 63 0.89 7.30 -18.63
C CYS A 63 1.78 7.51 -17.41
N LYS A 64 1.58 6.70 -16.36
CA LYS A 64 2.39 6.77 -15.16
C LYS A 64 3.81 6.30 -15.48
N ASP A 65 4.82 7.13 -15.17
CA ASP A 65 6.22 6.87 -15.53
C ASP A 65 6.74 5.50 -15.03
N THR A 66 6.53 5.21 -13.75
CA THR A 66 6.95 3.95 -13.13
C THR A 66 5.89 3.48 -12.14
N ASN A 67 5.58 2.18 -12.14
CA ASN A 67 4.72 1.56 -11.15
C ASN A 67 5.14 0.13 -10.84
N THR A 68 5.22 -0.23 -9.56
CA THR A 68 5.54 -1.59 -9.13
C THR A 68 4.32 -2.32 -8.61
N PHE A 69 4.08 -3.53 -9.12
CA PHE A 69 3.09 -4.48 -8.58
C PHE A 69 3.78 -5.50 -7.68
N ILE A 70 3.22 -5.71 -6.48
CA ILE A 70 3.63 -6.69 -5.48
C ILE A 70 2.73 -7.92 -5.62
N HIS A 71 3.36 -9.10 -5.59
CA HIS A 71 2.68 -10.39 -5.69
C HIS A 71 2.75 -11.18 -4.37
N GLY A 72 1.86 -12.16 -4.22
CA GLY A 72 1.71 -12.95 -2.98
C GLY A 72 0.53 -12.51 -2.12
N SER A 73 0.60 -12.71 -0.81
CA SER A 73 -0.54 -12.47 0.10
C SER A 73 -0.63 -11.04 0.60
N LYS A 74 -1.85 -10.50 0.70
CA LYS A 74 -2.10 -9.20 1.34
C LYS A 74 -1.66 -9.16 2.80
N SER A 75 -1.78 -10.29 3.52
CA SER A 75 -1.39 -10.39 4.93
C SER A 75 0.11 -10.16 5.11
N SER A 76 0.96 -10.71 4.24
CA SER A 76 2.41 -10.49 4.29
C SER A 76 2.78 -9.03 4.03
N ILE A 77 2.05 -8.34 3.15
CA ILE A 77 2.24 -6.90 2.88
C ILE A 77 1.80 -6.07 4.09
N LYS A 78 0.61 -6.33 4.67
CA LYS A 78 0.14 -5.65 5.89
C LYS A 78 1.11 -5.85 7.07
N ALA A 79 1.72 -7.04 7.19
CA ALA A 79 2.67 -7.33 8.27
C ALA A 79 3.94 -6.46 8.26
N ILE A 80 4.25 -5.77 7.14
CA ILE A 80 5.33 -4.78 7.07
C ILE A 80 5.03 -3.58 7.95
N CYS A 81 3.75 -3.24 8.16
CA CYS A 81 3.35 -2.15 9.04
C CYS A 81 3.59 -2.43 10.53
N GLY A 82 3.86 -3.69 10.90
CA GLY A 82 4.27 -4.10 12.24
C GLY A 82 5.72 -4.57 12.31
N ASN A 83 6.15 -5.00 13.48
CA ASN A 83 7.50 -5.53 13.70
C ASN A 83 7.68 -6.97 13.22
N LYS A 84 6.57 -7.65 12.88
CA LYS A 84 6.60 -9.03 12.34
C LYS A 84 7.35 -9.10 11.01
N ASN A 85 7.12 -8.13 10.11
CA ASN A 85 7.75 -8.13 8.79
C ASN A 85 8.31 -6.76 8.36
N GLY A 86 8.30 -5.74 9.22
CA GLY A 86 8.87 -4.44 8.91
C GLY A 86 9.92 -3.99 9.92
N ASN A 87 10.91 -3.26 9.42
CA ASN A 87 11.79 -2.41 10.22
C ASN A 87 11.52 -0.93 9.85
N PRO A 88 11.75 0.02 10.75
CA PRO A 88 11.79 1.44 10.39
C PRO A 88 12.76 1.71 9.24
N TYR A 89 12.41 2.62 8.33
CA TYR A 89 13.25 3.07 7.23
C TYR A 89 13.02 4.57 7.02
N GLY A 90 14.01 5.40 7.37
CA GLY A 90 13.80 6.85 7.43
C GLY A 90 12.77 7.23 8.50
N GLU A 91 12.13 8.40 8.34
CA GLU A 91 11.22 8.96 9.36
C GLU A 91 9.83 8.30 9.38
N THR A 92 9.25 8.04 8.20
CA THR A 92 7.84 7.63 8.08
C THR A 92 7.64 6.32 7.30
N LEU A 93 8.71 5.77 6.73
CA LEU A 93 8.63 4.56 5.91
C LEU A 93 9.06 3.33 6.69
N ARG A 94 8.74 2.17 6.13
CA ARG A 94 9.08 0.86 6.65
C ARG A 94 9.61 -0.01 5.54
N ILE A 95 10.71 -0.70 5.79
CA ILE A 95 11.30 -1.67 4.87
C ILE A 95 10.92 -3.08 5.28
N SER A 96 10.57 -3.92 4.30
CA SER A 96 10.22 -5.31 4.56
C SER A 96 11.41 -6.18 4.93
N LYS A 97 11.25 -7.02 5.96
CA LYS A 97 12.22 -8.05 6.36
C LYS A 97 12.26 -9.17 5.32
N THR A 98 11.10 -9.64 4.87
CA THR A 98 11.00 -10.61 3.78
C THR A 98 11.11 -9.93 2.42
N ARG A 99 11.54 -10.70 1.42
CA ARG A 99 11.49 -10.29 0.00
C ARG A 99 10.13 -10.65 -0.61
N PHE A 100 9.71 -9.86 -1.58
CA PHE A 100 8.47 -10.05 -2.33
C PHE A 100 8.77 -10.24 -3.80
N GLN A 101 7.96 -11.07 -4.48
CA GLN A 101 7.93 -11.06 -5.92
C GLN A 101 7.26 -9.77 -6.37
N VAL A 102 7.91 -9.06 -7.29
CA VAL A 102 7.44 -7.76 -7.78
C VAL A 102 7.61 -7.66 -9.29
N THR A 103 6.78 -6.88 -9.95
CA THR A 103 6.97 -6.51 -11.36
C THR A 103 6.93 -4.99 -11.47
N THR A 104 8.06 -4.41 -11.85
CA THR A 104 8.15 -2.96 -12.12
C THR A 104 7.76 -2.72 -13.57
N CYS A 105 6.82 -1.82 -13.80
CA CYS A 105 6.38 -1.39 -15.11
C CYS A 105 6.91 0.03 -15.35
N LYS A 106 7.90 0.17 -16.22
CA LYS A 106 8.49 1.45 -16.60
C LYS A 106 7.97 1.89 -17.96
N HIS A 107 7.44 3.10 -18.04
CA HIS A 107 6.92 3.67 -19.27
C HIS A 107 8.05 3.79 -20.31
N ALA A 108 7.79 3.30 -21.51
CA ALA A 108 8.77 3.18 -22.59
C ALA A 108 8.52 4.17 -23.75
N GLY A 109 7.40 4.89 -23.73
CA GLY A 109 7.05 5.89 -24.74
C GLY A 109 7.54 7.29 -24.36
N GLY A 110 7.73 8.16 -25.36
CA GLY A 110 8.01 9.58 -25.13
C GLY A 110 6.76 10.42 -24.83
N SER A 111 5.57 9.94 -25.18
CA SER A 111 4.30 10.65 -24.97
C SER A 111 3.68 10.30 -23.62
N PRO A 112 3.24 11.27 -22.81
CA PRO A 112 2.48 10.99 -21.58
C PRO A 112 1.02 10.57 -21.85
N ARG A 113 0.59 10.56 -23.11
CA ARG A 113 -0.78 10.17 -23.52
C ARG A 113 -0.81 8.71 -24.02
N PRO A 114 -1.92 8.00 -23.82
CA PRO A 114 -2.14 6.67 -24.41
C PRO A 114 -1.92 6.63 -25.93
N PRO A 115 -1.57 5.46 -26.50
CA PRO A 115 -1.37 4.16 -25.82
C PRO A 115 -0.04 4.10 -25.07
N CYS A 116 -0.08 3.75 -23.78
CA CYS A 116 1.10 3.67 -22.94
C CYS A 116 1.83 2.33 -23.14
N ARG A 117 3.09 2.38 -23.57
CA ARG A 117 3.97 1.21 -23.69
C ARG A 117 4.80 1.07 -22.42
N TYR A 118 4.99 -0.15 -21.95
CA TYR A 118 5.76 -0.42 -20.72
C TYR A 118 6.78 -1.52 -20.93
N ARG A 119 7.96 -1.34 -20.31
CA ARG A 119 8.92 -2.42 -20.07
C ARG A 119 8.67 -3.02 -18.70
N ALA A 120 8.56 -4.34 -18.65
CA ALA A 120 8.43 -5.08 -17.40
C ALA A 120 9.80 -5.50 -16.87
N THR A 121 10.02 -5.33 -15.57
CA THR A 121 11.18 -5.85 -14.86
C THR A 121 10.69 -6.67 -13.67
N PRO A 122 10.61 -8.01 -13.80
CA PRO A 122 10.32 -8.87 -12.67
C PRO A 122 11.51 -8.88 -11.69
N GLY A 123 11.22 -8.96 -10.39
CA GLY A 123 12.24 -9.05 -9.36
C GLY A 123 11.77 -9.83 -8.13
N PHE A 124 12.70 -10.06 -7.21
CA PHE A 124 12.47 -10.63 -5.89
C PHE A 124 13.31 -9.88 -4.84
N ARG A 125 12.71 -8.90 -4.16
CA ARG A 125 13.44 -7.96 -3.29
C ARG A 125 12.58 -7.44 -2.15
N SER A 126 13.21 -6.83 -1.15
CA SER A 126 12.50 -6.07 -0.12
C SER A 126 11.82 -4.84 -0.75
N ILE A 127 10.76 -4.38 -0.10
CA ILE A 127 9.99 -3.21 -0.51
C ILE A 127 9.93 -2.19 0.62
N VAL A 128 9.76 -0.92 0.26
CA VAL A 128 9.61 0.20 1.19
C VAL A 128 8.23 0.80 1.02
N ILE A 129 7.51 0.97 2.13
CA ILE A 129 6.13 1.48 2.14
C ILE A 129 5.91 2.47 3.30
N ALA A 130 4.90 3.32 3.19
CA ALA A 130 4.34 4.04 4.34
C ALA A 130 3.10 3.32 4.88
N CYS A 131 2.85 3.45 6.17
CA CYS A 131 1.73 2.81 6.86
C CYS A 131 0.92 3.80 7.69
N GLU A 132 -0.40 3.62 7.71
CA GLU A 132 -1.35 4.37 8.55
C GLU A 132 -2.32 3.37 9.21
N ASN A 133 -2.51 3.49 10.52
CA ASN A 133 -3.26 2.53 11.37
C ASN A 133 -3.01 1.05 11.04
N GLY A 134 -1.74 0.68 10.79
CA GLY A 134 -1.34 -0.70 10.49
C GLY A 134 -1.60 -1.17 9.05
N LEU A 135 -2.02 -0.28 8.15
CA LEU A 135 -2.31 -0.56 6.74
C LEU A 135 -1.32 0.14 5.81
N PRO A 136 -0.84 -0.51 4.73
CA PRO A 136 0.05 0.11 3.76
C PRO A 136 -0.73 1.13 2.91
N VAL A 137 -0.24 2.36 2.81
CA VAL A 137 -0.93 3.45 2.09
C VAL A 137 -0.09 4.09 0.97
N HIS A 138 1.21 3.83 0.94
CA HIS A 138 2.13 4.36 -0.08
C HIS A 138 3.24 3.34 -0.37
N PHE A 139 3.67 3.25 -1.63
CA PHE A 139 4.82 2.46 -2.07
C PHE A 139 5.92 3.40 -2.55
N ASP A 140 7.13 3.23 -2.02
CA ASP A 140 8.28 4.04 -2.42
C ASP A 140 8.95 3.46 -3.66
N GLU A 141 8.61 4.01 -4.83
CA GLU A 141 9.20 3.64 -6.12
C GLU A 141 10.68 4.09 -6.23
N SER A 142 11.12 5.08 -5.44
CA SER A 142 12.49 5.60 -5.52
C SER A 142 13.52 4.58 -5.04
N PHE A 143 13.14 3.72 -4.09
CA PHE A 143 13.95 2.59 -3.64
C PHE A 143 14.34 1.61 -4.77
N PHE A 144 13.58 1.60 -5.87
CA PHE A 144 13.81 0.74 -7.03
C PHE A 144 14.64 1.38 -8.14
N ARG A 145 14.87 2.70 -8.08
CA ARG A 145 15.70 3.39 -9.05
C ARG A 145 17.17 2.97 -8.85
N PRO A 146 17.93 2.74 -9.94
CA PRO A 146 19.38 2.58 -9.86
C PRO A 146 20.05 3.80 -9.22
#